data_AF-A0A3D3XVL7-F1
#
_entry.id   AF-A0A3D3XVL7-F1
#
_cell.length_a   1.000
_cell.length_b   1.000
_cell.length_c   1.000
_cell.angle_alpha   90.00
_cell.angle_beta   90.00
_cell.angle_gamma   90.00
#
_symmetry.space_group_name_H-M   'P 1'
#
loop_
_entity.id
_entity.type
_entity.pdbx_description
1 polymer ?
#
loop_
_entity_poly.entity_id
_entity_poly.type
_entity_poly.pdbx_seq_one_letter_code
_entity_poly.pdbx_strand_id
1 'polypeptide(L)'
;MERKEWLDQVIEETLEPDLRICDPHHHLWDYPESRYLLDDLLEDTNSGHNVVSTVFMECGAMYRATGPEAFKPVGETEFVNGVAAMSASGLYGET
;
A
#
# COMPACT_ATOMS: atom_id res chain seq x y z
N MET A 1 17.49 -5.66 -15.61
CA MET A 1 16.20 -6.33 -15.44
C MET A 1 15.40 -5.41 -14.57
N GLU A 2 14.32 -4.87 -15.13
CA GLU A 2 13.41 -3.99 -14.41
C GLU A 2 12.71 -4.79 -13.29
N ARG A 3 12.32 -4.13 -12.18
CA ARG A 3 11.71 -4.80 -11.02
C ARG A 3 10.52 -5.67 -11.41
N LYS A 4 9.66 -5.17 -12.30
CA LYS A 4 8.47 -5.89 -12.77
C LYS A 4 8.83 -7.15 -13.56
N GLU A 5 9.83 -7.07 -14.45
CA GLU A 5 10.31 -8.22 -15.22
C GLU A 5 10.81 -9.36 -14.33
N TRP A 6 11.35 -9.01 -13.15
CA TRP A 6 11.76 -9.99 -12.15
C TRP A 6 10.57 -10.61 -11.41
N LEU A 7 9.60 -9.81 -10.98
CA LEU A 7 8.41 -10.29 -10.26
C LEU A 7 7.54 -11.21 -11.13
N ASP A 8 7.42 -10.90 -12.43
CA ASP A 8 6.58 -11.65 -13.36
C ASP A 8 7.19 -13.00 -13.81
N GLN A 9 8.35 -13.41 -13.25
CA GLN A 9 9.02 -14.66 -13.66
C GLN A 9 8.24 -15.92 -13.26
N VAL A 10 7.46 -15.86 -12.18
CA VAL A 10 6.71 -17.00 -11.65
C VAL A 10 5.35 -16.51 -11.19
N ILE A 11 4.29 -17.14 -11.71
CA ILE A 11 2.91 -16.93 -11.26
C ILE A 11 2.42 -18.25 -10.68
N GLU A 12 2.04 -18.24 -9.41
CA GLU A 12 1.52 -19.41 -8.70
C GLU A 12 -0.02 -19.41 -8.70
N GLU A 13 -0.62 -20.59 -8.54
CA GLU A 13 -2.08 -20.72 -8.38
C GLU A 13 -2.51 -20.21 -7.00
N THR A 14 -3.50 -19.31 -6.97
CA THR A 14 -4.10 -18.84 -5.71
C THR A 14 -4.81 -19.98 -4.99
N LEU A 15 -4.33 -20.30 -3.78
CA LEU A 15 -5.00 -21.24 -2.89
C LEU A 15 -6.10 -20.54 -2.10
N GLU A 16 -7.24 -21.22 -1.94
CA GLU A 16 -8.40 -20.75 -1.17
C GLU A 16 -8.81 -19.31 -1.54
N PRO A 17 -9.15 -19.04 -2.82
CA PRO A 17 -9.36 -17.68 -3.32
C PRO A 17 -10.48 -16.93 -2.58
N ASP A 18 -11.44 -17.64 -1.98
CA ASP A 18 -12.53 -17.03 -1.21
C ASP A 18 -12.16 -16.70 0.24
N LEU A 19 -11.03 -17.21 0.75
CA LEU A 19 -10.59 -16.98 2.14
C LEU A 19 -10.28 -15.50 2.35
N ARG A 20 -11.05 -14.85 3.23
CA ARG A 20 -10.85 -13.45 3.59
C ARG A 20 -9.52 -13.28 4.33
N ILE A 21 -8.64 -12.45 3.80
CA ILE A 21 -7.31 -12.18 4.34
C ILE A 21 -7.21 -10.72 4.77
N CYS A 22 -6.57 -10.49 5.91
CA CYS A 22 -6.03 -9.19 6.27
C CYS A 22 -4.54 -9.22 5.99
N ASP A 23 -4.04 -8.35 5.11
CA ASP A 23 -2.60 -8.10 4.99
C ASP A 23 -2.15 -7.28 6.22
N PRO A 24 -1.37 -7.87 7.14
CA PRO A 24 -1.04 -7.20 8.39
C PRO A 24 0.09 -6.19 8.24
N HIS A 25 0.71 -6.06 7.06
CA HIS A 25 1.89 -5.21 6.90
C HIS A 25 2.12 -4.80 5.44
N HIS A 26 1.83 -3.53 5.15
CA HIS A 26 2.35 -2.86 3.95
C HIS A 26 2.92 -1.49 4.30
N HIS A 27 3.61 -0.91 3.32
CA HIS A 27 4.14 0.45 3.39
C HIS A 27 3.63 1.23 2.18
N LEU A 28 3.79 2.55 2.19
CA LEU A 28 3.46 3.45 1.09
C LEU A 28 4.50 4.56 1.06
N TRP A 29 5.13 4.79 -0.09
CA TRP A 29 6.17 5.80 -0.23
C TRP A 29 6.31 6.29 -1.68
N ASP A 30 6.93 7.46 -1.83
CA ASP A 30 7.29 8.05 -3.11
C ASP A 30 8.71 8.63 -3.04
N TYR A 31 9.71 7.77 -3.25
CA TYR A 31 11.12 8.14 -3.29
C TYR A 31 11.62 8.18 -4.74
N PRO A 32 12.66 8.98 -5.07
CA PRO A 32 13.10 9.17 -6.46
C PRO A 32 13.42 7.89 -7.26
N GLU A 33 13.86 6.83 -6.57
CA GLU A 33 14.24 5.56 -7.19
C GLU A 33 13.35 4.38 -6.77
N SER A 34 12.35 4.63 -5.91
CA SER A 34 11.45 3.60 -5.43
C SER A 34 10.11 4.23 -5.05
N ARG A 35 9.05 3.77 -5.69
CA ARG A 35 7.68 4.20 -5.43
C ARG A 35 6.82 2.98 -5.16
N TYR A 36 5.93 3.13 -4.17
CA TYR A 36 4.88 2.18 -3.89
C TYR A 36 3.70 2.94 -3.29
N LEU A 37 2.68 3.22 -4.10
CA LEU A 37 1.49 3.98 -3.71
C LEU A 37 0.22 3.13 -3.89
N LEU A 38 -0.95 3.74 -3.77
CA LEU A 38 -2.24 3.05 -3.79
C LEU A 38 -2.44 2.18 -5.03
N ASP A 39 -2.05 2.65 -6.22
CA ASP A 39 -2.13 1.89 -7.47
C ASP A 39 -1.28 0.62 -7.43
N ASP A 40 -0.06 0.69 -6.88
CA ASP A 40 0.81 -0.47 -6.74
C ASP A 40 0.23 -1.47 -5.72
N LEU A 41 -0.27 -0.96 -4.58
CA LEU A 41 -0.96 -1.80 -3.58
C LEU A 41 -2.16 -2.52 -4.18
N LEU A 42 -2.97 -1.82 -4.98
CA LEU A 42 -4.15 -2.40 -5.62
C LEU A 42 -3.77 -3.46 -6.65
N GLU A 43 -2.66 -3.31 -7.39
CA GLU A 43 -2.14 -4.35 -8.28
C GLU A 43 -1.80 -5.62 -7.48
N ASP A 44 -1.09 -5.48 -6.36
CA ASP A 44 -0.68 -6.60 -5.52
C ASP A 44 -1.87 -7.28 -4.81
N THR A 45 -2.79 -6.50 -4.23
CA THR A 45 -3.94 -7.07 -3.51
C THR A 45 -5.00 -7.66 -4.44
N ASN A 46 -5.02 -7.28 -5.72
CA ASN A 46 -5.90 -7.87 -6.75
C ASN A 46 -5.22 -8.99 -7.57
N SER A 47 -4.18 -9.61 -7.03
CA SER A 47 -3.45 -10.71 -7.69
C SER A 47 -4.14 -12.09 -7.62
N GLY A 48 -5.29 -12.19 -6.93
CA GLY A 48 -6.13 -13.40 -6.89
C GLY A 48 -6.62 -13.78 -5.49
N HIS A 49 -5.88 -13.40 -4.45
CA HIS A 49 -6.30 -13.59 -3.06
C HIS A 49 -7.40 -12.60 -2.65
N ASN A 50 -8.34 -13.03 -1.81
CA ASN A 50 -9.39 -12.17 -1.25
C ASN A 50 -8.88 -11.33 -0.05
N VAL A 51 -8.05 -10.32 -0.35
CA VAL A 51 -7.56 -9.36 0.64
C VAL A 51 -8.62 -8.27 0.88
N VAL A 52 -9.23 -8.29 2.07
CA VAL A 52 -10.37 -7.40 2.43
C VAL A 52 -9.94 -6.23 3.32
N SER A 53 -8.74 -6.28 3.88
CA SER A 53 -8.21 -5.20 4.71
C SER A 53 -6.69 -5.25 4.75
N THR A 54 -6.07 -4.10 4.96
CA THR A 54 -4.63 -3.98 5.10
C THR A 54 -4.28 -3.15 6.33
N VAL A 55 -3.07 -3.34 6.86
CA VAL A 55 -2.50 -2.52 7.92
C VAL A 55 -1.24 -1.84 7.38
N PHE A 56 -1.26 -0.51 7.38
CA PHE A 56 -0.10 0.30 7.03
C PHE A 56 0.88 0.38 8.20
N MET A 57 2.17 0.31 7.90
CA MET A 57 3.26 0.46 8.85
C MET A 57 4.16 1.65 8.46
N GLU A 58 4.48 2.50 9.44
CA GLU A 58 5.37 3.66 9.27
C GLU A 58 6.70 3.28 8.59
N CYS A 59 7.14 4.09 7.62
CA CYS A 59 8.38 3.88 6.87
C CYS A 59 9.22 5.16 6.67
N GLY A 60 8.85 6.27 7.33
CA GLY A 60 9.56 7.55 7.21
C GLY A 60 9.16 8.36 5.98
N ALA A 61 8.05 8.02 5.32
CA ALA A 61 7.59 8.68 4.11
C ALA A 61 6.71 9.90 4.44
N MET A 62 6.67 10.89 3.55
CA MET A 62 5.70 12.00 3.62
C MET A 62 5.70 12.80 4.94
N TYR A 63 6.84 12.85 5.65
CA TYR A 63 7.01 13.73 6.80
C TYR A 63 6.73 15.19 6.42
N ARG A 64 6.18 15.98 7.35
CA ARG A 64 5.89 17.39 7.09
C ARG A 64 7.18 18.13 6.72
N ALA A 65 7.13 18.89 5.63
CA ALA A 65 8.26 19.70 5.16
C ALA A 65 8.62 20.85 6.13
N THR A 66 7.65 21.31 6.93
CA THR A 66 7.80 22.42 7.88
C THR A 66 7.15 22.10 9.23
N GLY A 67 7.44 22.90 10.26
CA GLY A 67 6.92 22.74 11.62
C GLY A 67 7.95 22.16 12.61
N PRO A 68 7.56 21.95 13.88
CA PRO A 68 8.46 21.41 14.91
C PRO A 68 8.94 20.00 14.57
N GLU A 69 10.22 19.72 14.80
CA GLU A 69 10.86 18.45 14.42
C GLU A 69 10.10 17.22 14.94
N ALA A 70 9.71 17.24 16.22
CA ALA A 70 8.96 16.15 16.86
C ALA A 70 7.59 15.86 16.23
N PHE A 71 7.04 16.79 15.44
CA PHE A 71 5.73 16.68 14.80
C PHE A 71 5.82 16.45 13.28
N LYS A 72 7.02 16.35 12.70
CA LYS A 72 7.17 16.00 11.28
C LYS A 72 6.62 14.62 10.92
N PRO A 73 6.79 13.56 11.74
CA PRO A 73 6.26 12.23 11.41
C PRO A 73 4.74 12.16 11.28
N VAL A 74 4.00 13.10 11.90
CA VAL A 74 2.53 13.17 11.75
C VAL A 74 2.11 13.36 10.28
N GLY A 75 2.99 13.91 9.44
CA GLY A 75 2.73 14.00 7.99
C GLY A 75 2.52 12.64 7.32
N GLU A 76 3.23 11.59 7.76
CA GLU A 76 3.06 10.22 7.25
C GLU A 76 1.67 9.69 7.58
N THR A 77 1.22 9.90 8.82
CA THR A 77 -0.14 9.56 9.25
C THR A 77 -1.21 10.31 8.45
N GLU A 78 -1.03 11.61 8.22
CA GLU A 78 -1.95 12.43 7.43
C GLU A 78 -2.04 11.94 5.97
N PHE A 79 -0.89 11.59 5.39
CA PHE A 79 -0.79 11.03 4.05
C PHE A 79 -1.54 9.70 3.93
N VAL A 80 -1.25 8.74 4.81
CA VAL A 80 -1.87 7.40 4.77
C VAL A 80 -3.37 7.48 5.08
N ASN A 81 -3.79 8.37 5.97
CA ASN A 81 -5.21 8.62 6.21
C ASN A 81 -5.92 9.16 4.94
N GLY A 82 -5.23 9.97 4.13
CA GLY A 82 -5.72 10.40 2.82
C GLY A 82 -5.90 9.23 1.85
N VAL A 83 -4.93 8.32 1.78
CA VAL A 83 -5.02 7.10 0.95
C VAL A 83 -6.15 6.20 1.44
N ALA A 84 -6.29 5.99 2.74
CA ALA A 84 -7.39 5.24 3.33
C ALA A 84 -8.76 5.85 3.00
N ALA A 85 -8.87 7.18 2.98
CA ALA A 85 -10.08 7.88 2.56
C ALA A 85 -10.41 7.66 1.07
N MET A 86 -9.41 7.54 0.20
CA MET A 86 -9.63 7.16 -1.20
C MET A 86 -10.24 5.76 -1.28
N SER A 87 -9.68 4.76 -0.59
CA SER A 87 -10.24 3.41 -0.57
C SER A 87 -11.65 3.36 0.01
N ALA A 88 -11.90 4.08 1.11
CA ALA A 88 -13.22 4.17 1.75
C ALA A 88 -14.31 4.84 0.88
N SER A 89 -13.93 5.50 -0.22
CA SER A 89 -14.90 6.03 -1.19
C SER A 89 -15.64 4.93 -1.97
N GLY A 90 -15.13 3.70 -1.98
CA GLY A 90 -15.64 2.58 -2.79
C GLY A 90 -15.27 2.64 -4.27
N LEU A 91 -14.49 3.64 -4.71
CA LEU A 91 -14.05 3.76 -6.10
C LEU A 91 -12.84 2.86 -6.45
N TYR A 92 -12.22 2.25 -5.43
CA TYR A 92 -10.95 1.52 -5.56
C TYR A 92 -11.07 0.03 -5.15
N GLY A 93 -12.27 -0.52 -5.19
CA GLY A 93 -12.54 -1.93 -4.85
C GLY A 93 -13.61 -2.08 -3.76
N GLU A 94 -14.13 -3.30 -3.62
CA GLU A 94 -15.00 -3.68 -2.50
C GLU A 94 -14.09 -4.00 -1.31
N THR A 95 -14.20 -3.21 -0.25
CA THR A 95 -13.55 -3.53 1.05
C THR A 95 -14.11 -4.82 1.63
#